data_AF-A0A9D8BES0-F1
#
_entry.id   AF-A0A9D8BES0-F1
#
_cell.length_a   1.000
_cell.length_b   1.000
_cell.length_c   1.000
_cell.angle_alpha   90.00
_cell.angle_beta   90.00
_cell.angle_gamma   90.00
#
_symmetry.space_group_name_H-M   'P 1'
#
loop_
_entity.id
_entity.type
_entity.pdbx_description
1 polymer ?
#
loop_
_entity_poly.entity_id
_entity_poly.type
_entity_poly.pdbx_seq_one_letter_code
_entity_poly.pdbx_strand_id
1 'polypeptide(L)'
;MSITTDCIDFKNFIWSNVATIIKAHEGVRGAWFFVDSQGNSVVLKSQAYAENQIMGSIFLLQMGLNPPESRIIERASQEGALINSLTENSDLNASNPSHYIIMNRVFGPSYSQLTSGAEDVGLVKNNLVALGALAVYDLVLCNFDRFHLDSMAFNGGNIMFQDGQLRPIDTDCNADIVQTDRFTSAKFFLKKIALHEKGYNAKIIKKLADNLGDGYVHFDTVSEQLILAGMDIALKHIKDFSNDLKKNEYEFVESCKNHGVVLQSFPKKLEELITYVSEIKGDSPQEMNITRNIHIATPDSLQIAVQLLRFQGIEIPPSLSLLIDKISKTPKTMWNEQFAQEVSALKTRVIQDLSIEKTV
;
A
#
# COMPACT_ATOMS: atom_id res chain seq x y z
N MET A 1 15.38 -18.81 21.39
CA MET A 1 13.98 -18.53 21.77
C MET A 1 13.35 -17.83 20.59
N SER A 2 12.33 -18.42 19.96
CA SER A 2 11.55 -17.73 18.93
C SER A 2 10.58 -16.80 19.64
N ILE A 3 10.79 -15.48 19.52
CA ILE A 3 9.79 -14.50 19.92
C ILE A 3 8.71 -14.59 18.84
N THR A 4 7.58 -15.22 19.17
CA THR A 4 6.34 -15.03 18.40
C THR A 4 5.88 -13.62 18.68
N THR A 5 6.33 -12.66 17.87
CA THR A 5 5.84 -11.28 17.89
C THR A 5 4.48 -11.26 17.21
N ASP A 6 3.43 -11.51 17.97
CA ASP A 6 2.07 -11.22 17.51
C ASP A 6 1.93 -9.69 17.38
N CYS A 7 1.31 -9.25 16.29
CA CYS A 7 0.95 -7.85 16.12
C CYS A 7 -0.18 -7.51 17.11
N ILE A 8 0.15 -6.83 18.20
CA ILE A 8 -0.87 -6.24 19.07
C ILE A 8 -1.41 -4.98 18.42
N ASP A 9 -2.75 -4.90 18.33
CA ASP A 9 -3.44 -3.64 18.05
C ASP A 9 -3.06 -2.62 19.13
N PHE A 10 -2.49 -1.48 18.72
CA PHE A 10 -2.07 -0.41 19.62
C PHE A 10 -3.18 0.03 20.58
N LYS A 11 -4.46 -0.19 20.24
CA LYS A 11 -5.61 0.08 21.11
C LYS A 11 -5.57 -0.70 22.43
N ASN A 12 -4.91 -1.85 22.44
CA ASN A 12 -4.75 -2.73 23.59
C ASN A 12 -3.39 -2.58 24.28
N PHE A 13 -2.54 -1.65 23.82
CA PHE A 13 -1.20 -1.47 24.37
C PHE A 13 -1.27 -0.78 25.74
N ILE A 14 -0.69 -1.42 26.75
CA ILE A 14 -0.71 -0.92 28.14
C ILE A 14 0.63 -0.24 28.44
N TRP A 15 0.63 1.09 28.49
CA TRP A 15 1.84 1.90 28.72
C TRP A 15 2.61 1.55 29.99
N SER A 16 1.93 1.13 31.06
CA SER A 16 2.60 0.72 32.31
C SER A 16 3.43 -0.56 32.17
N ASN A 17 3.24 -1.33 31.10
CA ASN A 17 3.95 -2.59 30.86
C ASN A 17 5.17 -2.41 29.94
N VAL A 18 5.44 -1.18 29.48
CA VAL A 18 6.61 -0.88 28.65
C VAL A 18 7.87 -1.26 29.40
N ALA A 19 8.62 -2.20 28.84
CA ALA A 19 9.87 -2.69 29.38
C ALA A 19 11.07 -2.05 28.66
N THR A 20 10.94 -1.72 27.38
CA THR A 20 12.05 -1.19 26.58
C THR A 20 11.54 -0.21 25.54
N ILE A 21 12.33 0.85 25.29
CA ILE A 21 12.08 1.85 24.26
C ILE A 21 13.30 1.87 23.34
N ILE A 22 13.08 1.68 22.03
CA ILE A 22 14.13 1.55 21.04
C ILE A 22 13.93 2.61 19.96
N LYS A 23 14.93 3.45 19.72
CA LYS A 23 14.90 4.39 18.59
C LYS A 23 15.08 3.62 17.28
N ALA A 24 14.27 3.91 16.27
CA ALA A 24 14.48 3.36 14.93
C ALA A 24 15.82 3.81 14.36
N HIS A 25 16.54 2.88 13.74
CA HIS A 25 17.85 3.15 13.13
C HIS A 25 17.75 3.98 11.84
N GLU A 26 16.59 3.93 11.17
CA GLU A 26 16.31 4.60 9.90
C GLU A 26 15.11 5.55 10.04
N GLY A 27 15.07 6.60 9.22
CA GLY A 27 13.96 7.55 9.13
C GLY A 27 14.28 8.95 9.67
N VAL A 28 13.97 9.98 8.87
CA VAL A 28 14.24 11.40 9.20
C VAL A 28 13.33 11.93 10.31
N ARG A 29 12.16 11.30 10.51
CA ARG A 29 11.10 11.77 11.43
C ARG A 29 11.15 11.14 12.83
N GLY A 30 12.15 10.30 13.13
CA GLY A 30 12.39 9.76 14.47
C GLY A 30 11.26 8.88 15.01
N ALA A 31 11.15 7.66 14.50
CA ALA A 31 10.25 6.64 15.04
C ALA A 31 10.88 5.92 16.24
N TRP A 32 10.04 5.52 17.19
CA TRP A 32 10.43 4.81 18.42
C TRP A 32 9.54 3.59 18.62
N PHE A 33 10.15 2.45 18.91
CA PHE A 33 9.47 1.22 19.27
C PHE A 33 9.32 1.16 20.78
N PHE A 34 8.08 1.06 21.25
CA PHE A 34 7.77 0.79 22.65
C PHE A 34 7.44 -0.70 22.75
N VAL A 35 8.23 -1.42 23.54
CA VAL A 35 8.15 -2.88 23.67
C VAL A 35 7.76 -3.23 25.10
N ASP A 36 6.71 -4.01 25.26
CA ASP A 36 6.27 -4.49 26.57
C ASP A 36 7.06 -5.72 27.04
N SER A 37 6.83 -6.14 28.29
CA SER A 37 7.48 -7.33 28.87
C SER A 37 7.19 -8.66 28.15
N GLN A 38 6.14 -8.73 27.33
CA GLN A 38 5.77 -9.90 26.55
C GLN A 38 6.37 -9.86 25.12
N GLY A 39 7.07 -8.78 24.76
CA GLY A 39 7.66 -8.59 23.44
C GLY A 39 6.71 -7.97 22.41
N ASN A 40 5.51 -7.58 22.82
CA ASN A 40 4.59 -6.84 21.96
C ASN A 40 5.10 -5.42 21.78
N SER A 41 4.89 -4.85 20.60
CA SER A 41 5.43 -3.52 20.34
C SER A 41 4.56 -2.67 19.44
N VAL A 42 4.52 -1.39 19.78
CA VAL A 42 3.91 -0.32 18.99
C VAL A 42 4.98 0.66 18.53
N VAL A 43 4.67 1.40 17.47
CA VAL A 43 5.52 2.48 16.99
C VAL A 43 4.91 3.81 17.41
N LEU A 44 5.73 4.67 17.98
CA LEU A 44 5.39 6.05 18.28
C LEU A 44 6.31 6.97 17.51
N LYS A 45 5.76 8.03 16.92
CA LYS A 45 6.57 9.06 16.25
C LYS A 45 5.95 10.44 16.37
N SER A 46 6.76 11.46 16.13
CA SER A 46 6.34 12.86 16.08
C SER A 46 6.57 13.44 14.70
N GLN A 47 5.61 14.21 14.17
CA GLN A 47 5.82 14.95 12.92
C GLN A 47 5.05 16.27 12.91
N ALA A 48 5.61 17.26 12.20
CA ALA A 48 4.84 18.43 11.79
C ALA A 48 3.79 17.95 10.77
N TYR A 49 2.50 18.18 11.04
CA TYR A 49 1.36 17.66 10.25
C TYR A 49 1.04 16.17 10.48
N ALA A 50 0.81 15.79 11.74
CA ALA A 50 0.43 14.41 12.09
C ALA A 50 -0.88 13.98 11.43
N GLU A 51 -1.80 14.92 11.30
CA GLU A 51 -3.13 14.75 10.72
C GLU A 51 -3.05 14.25 9.27
N ASN A 52 -2.10 14.75 8.49
CA ASN A 52 -1.92 14.36 7.09
C ASN A 52 -1.63 12.87 6.95
N GLN A 53 -0.85 12.30 7.86
CA GLN A 53 -0.52 10.87 7.80
C GLN A 53 -1.71 10.00 8.20
N ILE A 54 -2.48 10.42 9.20
CA ILE A 54 -3.70 9.71 9.58
C ILE A 54 -4.71 9.76 8.43
N MET A 55 -4.93 10.93 7.84
CA MET A 55 -5.78 11.10 6.66
C MET A 55 -5.33 10.23 5.48
N GLY A 56 -4.03 10.21 5.17
CA GLY A 56 -3.48 9.37 4.10
C GLY A 56 -3.69 7.89 4.38
N SER A 57 -3.47 7.44 5.62
CA SER A 57 -3.68 6.04 6.02
C SER A 57 -5.16 5.63 5.93
N ILE A 58 -6.07 6.47 6.40
CA ILE A 58 -7.52 6.23 6.31
C ILE A 58 -7.99 6.17 4.86
N PHE A 59 -7.50 7.07 4.00
CA PHE A 59 -7.82 7.03 2.58
C PHE A 59 -7.37 5.70 1.96
N LEU A 60 -6.14 5.27 2.23
CA LEU A 60 -5.64 3.99 1.73
C LEU A 60 -6.46 2.79 2.23
N LEU A 61 -6.89 2.80 3.50
CA LEU A 61 -7.79 1.77 4.05
C LEU A 61 -9.13 1.72 3.30
N GLN A 62 -9.75 2.88 3.06
CA GLN A 62 -11.00 2.95 2.28
C GLN A 62 -10.83 2.52 0.82
N MET A 63 -9.62 2.68 0.27
CA MET A 63 -9.28 2.23 -1.08
C MET A 63 -8.93 0.73 -1.17
N GLY A 64 -8.95 0.01 -0.05
CA GLY A 64 -8.67 -1.43 0.02
C GLY A 64 -7.18 -1.79 0.17
N LEU A 65 -6.31 -0.82 0.48
CA LEU A 65 -4.94 -1.10 0.88
C LEU A 65 -4.83 -1.27 2.40
N ASN A 66 -3.69 -1.78 2.85
CA ASN A 66 -3.52 -2.23 4.23
C ASN A 66 -2.36 -1.50 4.96
N PRO A 67 -2.38 -0.16 5.07
CA PRO A 67 -1.40 0.56 5.89
C PRO A 67 -1.52 0.13 7.37
N PRO A 68 -0.48 0.35 8.20
CA PRO A 68 -0.62 0.13 9.64
C PRO A 68 -1.68 1.08 10.21
N GLU A 69 -2.60 0.54 11.01
CA GLU A 69 -3.54 1.38 11.74
C GLU A 69 -2.77 2.36 12.63
N SER A 70 -3.26 3.59 12.70
CA SER A 70 -2.60 4.67 13.44
C SER A 70 -3.60 5.69 13.96
N ARG A 71 -3.28 6.34 15.09
CA ARG A 71 -4.06 7.47 15.62
C ARG A 71 -3.17 8.54 16.24
N ILE A 72 -3.75 9.71 16.42
CA ILE A 72 -3.14 10.80 17.18
C ILE A 72 -3.35 10.57 18.68
N ILE A 73 -2.30 10.86 19.45
CA ILE A 73 -2.33 11.01 20.90
C ILE A 73 -1.97 12.45 21.23
N GLU A 74 -2.91 13.19 21.82
CA GLU A 74 -2.60 14.51 22.37
C GLU A 74 -1.62 14.38 23.53
N ARG A 75 -0.56 15.18 23.51
CA ARG A 75 0.45 15.12 24.57
C ARG A 75 -0.08 15.53 25.95
N ALA A 76 -1.08 16.40 25.98
CA ALA A 76 -1.75 16.85 27.20
C ALA A 76 -2.77 15.83 27.76
N SER A 77 -3.09 14.78 27.00
CA SER A 77 -3.99 13.72 27.47
C SER A 77 -3.34 12.88 28.58
N GLN A 78 -4.16 12.12 29.31
CA GLN A 78 -3.66 11.16 30.31
C GLN A 78 -2.67 10.16 29.69
N GLU A 79 -2.96 9.70 28.47
CA GLU A 79 -2.07 8.81 27.72
C GLU A 79 -0.76 9.49 27.33
N GLY A 80 -0.84 10.73 26.82
CA GLY A 80 0.32 11.54 26.49
C GLY A 80 1.22 11.80 27.71
N ALA A 81 0.64 12.03 28.89
CA ALA A 81 1.38 12.20 30.15
C ALA A 81 2.17 10.93 30.54
N LEU A 82 1.60 9.74 30.33
CA LEU A 82 2.30 8.47 30.55
C LEU A 82 3.48 8.31 29.59
N ILE A 83 3.28 8.60 28.30
CA ILE A 83 4.35 8.59 27.30
C ILE A 83 5.47 9.54 27.70
N ASN A 84 5.13 10.78 28.09
CA ASN A 84 6.11 11.77 28.54
C ASN A 84 6.95 11.23 29.70
N SER A 85 6.34 10.60 30.71
CA SER A 85 7.04 10.03 31.86
C SER A 85 8.01 8.91 31.49
N LEU A 86 7.66 8.09 30.48
CA LEU A 86 8.52 7.02 29.97
C LEU A 86 9.71 7.55 29.16
N THR A 87 9.63 8.80 28.70
CA THR A 87 10.52 9.36 27.67
C THR A 87 11.24 10.63 28.12
N GLU A 88 11.19 10.97 29.41
CA GLU A 88 11.68 12.25 29.98
C GLU A 88 13.11 12.63 29.57
N ASN A 89 13.96 11.64 29.26
CA ASN A 89 15.37 11.84 28.85
C ASN A 89 15.66 11.45 27.39
N SER A 90 14.64 11.31 26.54
CA SER A 90 14.81 10.88 25.14
C SER A 90 14.62 12.03 24.14
N ASP A 91 15.26 11.92 22.96
CA ASP A 91 15.10 12.91 21.88
C ASP A 91 13.65 13.03 21.39
N LEU A 92 12.78 12.05 21.68
CA LEU A 92 11.35 12.11 21.36
C LEU A 92 10.67 13.35 21.97
N ASN A 93 11.11 13.78 23.16
CA ASN A 93 10.58 14.97 23.82
C ASN A 93 11.34 16.25 23.47
N ALA A 94 12.54 16.14 22.86
CA ALA A 94 13.36 17.30 22.50
C ALA A 94 12.70 18.17 21.42
N SER A 95 11.86 17.58 20.56
CA SER A 95 11.07 18.32 19.56
C SER A 95 9.81 19.00 20.15
N ASN A 96 9.52 18.77 21.43
CA ASN A 96 8.36 19.30 22.16
C ASN A 96 7.05 19.23 21.34
N PRO A 97 6.70 18.06 20.78
CA PRO A 97 5.56 17.97 19.87
C PRO A 97 4.26 18.20 20.64
N SER A 98 3.24 18.76 19.99
CA SER A 98 1.90 18.90 20.56
C SER A 98 1.14 17.55 20.58
N HIS A 99 1.52 16.64 19.69
CA HIS A 99 0.87 15.35 19.47
C HIS A 99 1.87 14.28 19.08
N TYR A 100 1.53 13.02 19.37
CA TYR A 100 2.22 11.85 18.84
C TYR A 100 1.33 11.10 17.86
N ILE A 101 1.94 10.37 16.94
CA ILE A 101 1.27 9.31 16.17
C ILE A 101 1.68 7.98 16.78
N ILE A 102 0.69 7.21 17.24
CA ILE A 102 0.87 5.79 17.55
C ILE A 102 0.40 4.95 16.36
N MET A 103 1.09 3.85 16.08
CA MET A 103 0.68 2.91 15.04
C MET A 103 1.07 1.48 15.40
N ASN A 104 0.36 0.53 14.78
CA ASN A 104 0.75 -0.88 14.81
C ASN A 104 2.14 -1.03 14.17
N ARG A 105 3.00 -1.82 14.81
CA ARG A 105 4.31 -2.12 14.23
C ARG A 105 4.15 -3.02 13.01
N VAL A 106 4.84 -2.68 11.94
CA VAL A 106 5.01 -3.55 10.78
C VAL A 106 6.22 -4.46 11.00
N PHE A 107 5.99 -5.77 11.09
CA PHE A 107 7.03 -6.79 11.35
C PHE A 107 7.60 -7.38 10.06
N GLY A 108 8.23 -6.54 9.24
CA GLY A 108 8.99 -7.04 8.08
C GLY A 108 9.84 -5.95 7.43
N PRO A 109 10.48 -6.27 6.29
CA PRO A 109 11.47 -5.39 5.68
C PRO A 109 10.80 -4.18 5.03
N SER A 110 11.49 -3.04 5.05
CA SER A 110 11.24 -1.97 4.10
C SER A 110 11.83 -2.34 2.74
N TYR A 111 11.31 -1.75 1.66
CA TYR A 111 11.82 -2.01 0.31
C TYR A 111 13.31 -1.66 0.19
N SER A 112 13.77 -0.60 0.89
CA SER A 112 15.17 -0.19 0.88
C SER A 112 16.12 -1.21 1.52
N GLN A 113 15.61 -2.19 2.26
CA GLN A 113 16.37 -3.27 2.89
C GLN A 113 16.36 -4.56 2.06
N LEU A 114 15.58 -4.62 0.99
CA LEU A 114 15.51 -5.77 0.10
C LEU A 114 16.76 -5.87 -0.78
N THR A 115 17.10 -7.10 -1.16
CA THR A 115 18.25 -7.42 -2.01
C THR A 115 17.81 -7.93 -3.38
N SER A 116 18.77 -8.22 -4.26
CA SER A 116 18.53 -8.88 -5.55
C SER A 116 18.31 -10.40 -5.44
N GLY A 117 18.22 -10.93 -4.21
CA GLY A 117 17.95 -12.34 -3.95
C GLY A 117 16.58 -12.78 -4.48
N ALA A 118 16.47 -14.06 -4.85
CA ALA A 118 15.25 -14.62 -5.45
C ALA A 118 14.00 -14.49 -4.56
N GLU A 119 14.18 -14.54 -3.23
CA GLU A 119 13.11 -14.37 -2.25
C GLU A 119 12.55 -12.95 -2.26
N ASP A 120 13.42 -11.93 -2.15
CA ASP A 120 13.05 -10.52 -2.16
C ASP A 120 12.44 -10.09 -3.50
N VAL A 121 13.04 -10.54 -4.61
CA VAL A 121 12.47 -10.33 -5.95
C VAL A 121 11.09 -10.98 -6.05
N GLY A 122 10.91 -12.19 -5.50
CA GLY A 122 9.63 -12.88 -5.43
C GLY A 122 8.60 -12.11 -4.60
N LEU A 123 8.97 -11.56 -3.45
CA LEU A 123 8.13 -10.73 -2.59
C LEU A 123 7.62 -9.49 -3.33
N VAL A 124 8.50 -8.79 -4.06
CA VAL A 124 8.12 -7.62 -4.86
C VAL A 124 7.22 -8.01 -6.03
N LYS A 125 7.56 -9.07 -6.77
CA LYS A 125 6.69 -9.61 -7.84
C LYS A 125 5.29 -9.94 -7.31
N ASN A 126 5.22 -10.46 -6.09
CA ASN A 126 3.97 -10.82 -5.43
C ASN A 126 3.13 -9.64 -4.95
N ASN A 127 3.59 -8.40 -5.14
CA ASN A 127 2.88 -7.20 -4.71
C ASN A 127 2.77 -6.15 -5.82
N LEU A 128 3.08 -6.49 -7.08
CA LEU A 128 3.10 -5.52 -8.19
C LEU A 128 1.72 -4.86 -8.44
N VAL A 129 0.62 -5.60 -8.30
CA VAL A 129 -0.72 -5.00 -8.43
C VAL A 129 -0.94 -3.96 -7.32
N ALA A 130 -0.62 -4.31 -6.07
CA ALA A 130 -0.78 -3.39 -4.94
C ALA A 130 0.15 -2.16 -5.05
N LEU A 131 1.37 -2.33 -5.56
CA LEU A 131 2.31 -1.24 -5.84
C LEU A 131 1.80 -0.32 -6.95
N GLY A 132 1.18 -0.87 -8.00
CA GLY A 132 0.55 -0.09 -9.07
C GLY A 132 -0.63 0.74 -8.56
N ALA A 133 -1.47 0.14 -7.71
CA ALA A 133 -2.57 0.84 -7.07
C ALA A 133 -2.08 1.96 -6.14
N LEU A 134 -1.07 1.66 -5.31
CA LEU A 134 -0.44 2.61 -4.39
C LEU A 134 0.09 3.85 -5.12
N ALA A 135 0.72 3.68 -6.28
CA ALA A 135 1.23 4.80 -7.05
C ALA A 135 0.14 5.77 -7.56
N VAL A 136 -1.06 5.26 -7.87
CA VAL A 136 -2.21 6.11 -8.24
C VAL A 136 -2.78 6.81 -7.01
N TYR A 137 -2.95 6.11 -5.89
CA TYR A 137 -3.44 6.71 -4.66
C TYR A 137 -2.48 7.78 -4.11
N ASP A 138 -1.17 7.56 -4.22
CA ASP A 138 -0.15 8.54 -3.88
C ASP A 138 -0.34 9.84 -4.70
N LEU A 139 -0.68 9.77 -5.99
CA LEU A 139 -0.99 10.97 -6.79
C LEU A 139 -2.25 11.69 -6.31
N VAL A 140 -3.31 10.95 -5.99
CA VAL A 140 -4.57 11.52 -5.47
C VAL A 140 -4.38 12.20 -4.12
N LEU A 141 -3.52 11.64 -3.27
CA LEU A 141 -3.11 12.22 -1.99
C LEU A 141 -2.05 13.34 -2.13
N CYS A 142 -1.57 13.60 -3.34
CA CYS A 142 -0.40 14.45 -3.61
C CYS A 142 0.85 14.03 -2.80
N ASN A 143 0.96 12.74 -2.51
CA ASN A 143 2.10 12.10 -1.87
C ASN A 143 3.15 11.73 -2.91
N PHE A 144 4.07 12.64 -3.20
CA PHE A 144 5.14 12.40 -4.15
C PHE A 144 6.37 11.72 -3.54
N ASP A 145 6.37 11.37 -2.25
CA ASP A 145 7.56 10.88 -1.54
C ASP A 145 8.01 9.50 -2.05
N ARG A 146 7.08 8.55 -2.27
CA ARG A 146 7.40 7.19 -2.72
C ARG A 146 7.80 7.13 -4.19
N PHE A 147 6.87 7.48 -5.07
CA PHE A 147 7.01 7.36 -6.51
C PHE A 147 7.14 8.75 -7.15
N HIS A 148 8.36 9.23 -7.34
CA HIS A 148 8.57 10.45 -8.11
C HIS A 148 8.43 10.13 -9.61
N LEU A 149 7.22 10.30 -10.18
CA LEU A 149 6.93 9.92 -11.58
C LEU A 149 7.55 10.85 -12.64
N ASP A 150 8.05 12.00 -12.21
CA ASP A 150 8.73 13.02 -13.01
C ASP A 150 10.26 12.81 -13.10
N SER A 151 10.83 11.98 -12.22
CA SER A 151 12.27 11.74 -12.11
C SER A 151 12.58 10.25 -11.89
N MET A 152 13.83 9.90 -11.63
CA MET A 152 14.21 8.54 -11.21
C MET A 152 14.16 8.33 -9.70
N ALA A 153 13.94 9.38 -8.89
CA ALA A 153 13.89 9.27 -7.43
C ALA A 153 12.78 8.31 -6.95
N PHE A 154 13.10 7.55 -5.91
CA PHE A 154 12.22 6.54 -5.32
C PHE A 154 12.56 6.38 -3.85
N ASN A 155 11.55 6.49 -2.98
CA ASN A 155 11.72 6.30 -1.54
C ASN A 155 11.11 4.95 -1.13
N GLY A 156 11.93 3.90 -1.25
CA GLY A 156 11.55 2.55 -0.82
C GLY A 156 11.39 2.39 0.69
N GLY A 157 11.93 3.32 1.51
CA GLY A 157 11.78 3.27 2.96
C GLY A 157 10.31 3.35 3.42
N ASN A 158 9.46 4.01 2.62
CA ASN A 158 8.03 4.17 2.90
C ASN A 158 7.15 3.02 2.38
N ILE A 159 7.77 1.92 1.94
CA ILE A 159 7.13 0.71 1.42
C ILE A 159 7.63 -0.45 2.27
N MET A 160 6.77 -1.04 3.10
CA MET A 160 7.13 -2.21 3.90
C MET A 160 6.36 -3.44 3.45
N PHE A 161 6.82 -4.61 3.87
CA PHE A 161 6.13 -5.87 3.68
C PHE A 161 5.95 -6.57 5.01
N GLN A 162 4.77 -7.13 5.24
CA GLN A 162 4.51 -7.99 6.40
C GLN A 162 3.62 -9.14 5.95
N ASP A 163 3.96 -10.37 6.37
CA ASP A 163 3.22 -11.58 6.00
C ASP A 163 3.09 -11.73 4.47
N GLY A 164 4.12 -11.30 3.74
CA GLY A 164 4.16 -11.32 2.27
C GLY A 164 3.33 -10.24 1.57
N GLN A 165 2.68 -9.35 2.32
CA GLN A 165 1.78 -8.32 1.80
C GLN A 165 2.38 -6.92 1.92
N LEU A 166 2.08 -6.07 0.94
CA LEU A 166 2.43 -4.66 0.94
C LEU A 166 1.76 -3.92 2.11
N ARG A 167 2.58 -3.20 2.89
CA ARG A 167 2.21 -2.32 4.00
C ARG A 167 2.75 -0.92 3.72
N PRO A 168 1.97 -0.02 3.09
CA PRO A 168 2.41 1.35 2.86
C PRO A 168 2.50 2.11 4.20
N ILE A 169 3.67 2.69 4.50
CA ILE A 169 3.90 3.50 5.70
C ILE A 169 4.26 4.94 5.35
N ASP A 170 4.07 5.89 6.26
CA ASP A 170 4.39 7.30 6.03
C ASP A 170 3.66 7.88 4.80
N THR A 171 2.40 7.50 4.64
CA THR A 171 1.50 8.06 3.62
C THR A 171 0.95 9.41 4.09
N ASP A 172 1.46 10.52 3.57
CA ASP A 172 0.91 11.84 3.86
C ASP A 172 -0.20 12.22 2.86
N CYS A 173 -1.38 12.60 3.35
CA CYS A 173 -2.36 13.36 2.58
C CYS A 173 -1.90 14.82 2.51
N ASN A 174 -1.16 15.17 1.47
CA ASN A 174 -0.66 16.52 1.30
C ASN A 174 -1.66 17.45 0.62
N ALA A 175 -2.81 16.93 0.18
CA ALA A 175 -3.81 17.61 -0.63
C ALA A 175 -4.14 19.02 -0.11
N ASP A 176 -4.24 19.26 1.20
CA ASP A 176 -4.58 20.60 1.71
C ASP A 176 -3.41 21.60 1.78
N ILE A 177 -2.17 21.12 1.75
CA ILE A 177 -0.94 21.95 1.90
C ILE A 177 -0.27 22.21 0.54
N VAL A 178 -0.77 21.60 -0.54
CA VAL A 178 -0.10 21.58 -1.84
C VAL A 178 0.09 22.97 -2.47
N GLN A 179 1.35 23.29 -2.81
CA GLN A 179 1.70 24.32 -3.79
C GLN A 179 1.10 23.97 -5.17
N THR A 180 0.53 24.95 -5.89
CA THR A 180 -0.19 24.79 -7.17
C THR A 180 0.46 23.82 -8.17
N ASP A 181 1.79 23.75 -8.20
CA ASP A 181 2.58 22.93 -9.13
C ASP A 181 2.44 21.42 -8.90
N ARG A 182 2.45 20.95 -7.64
CA ARG A 182 2.30 19.52 -7.33
C ARG A 182 0.90 19.01 -7.62
N PHE A 183 -0.12 19.85 -7.36
CA PHE A 183 -1.51 19.53 -7.68
C PHE A 183 -1.74 19.44 -9.19
N THR A 184 -1.16 20.40 -9.94
CA THR A 184 -1.18 20.39 -11.41
C THR A 184 -0.48 19.15 -11.97
N SER A 185 0.66 18.78 -11.37
CA SER A 185 1.42 17.57 -11.71
C SER A 185 0.60 16.30 -11.45
N ALA A 186 -0.10 16.22 -10.30
CA ALA A 186 -0.98 15.10 -9.99
C ALA A 186 -2.07 14.92 -11.06
N LYS A 187 -2.80 16.01 -11.41
CA LYS A 187 -3.80 15.97 -12.51
C LYS A 187 -3.19 15.51 -13.83
N PHE A 188 -2.02 16.03 -14.18
CA PHE A 188 -1.32 15.63 -15.40
C PHE A 188 -0.98 14.13 -15.41
N PHE A 189 -0.41 13.60 -14.33
CA PHE A 189 -0.04 12.19 -14.25
C PHE A 189 -1.26 11.29 -14.23
N LEU A 190 -2.28 11.60 -13.42
CA LEU A 190 -3.54 10.86 -13.38
C LEU A 190 -4.20 10.78 -14.75
N LYS A 191 -4.25 11.90 -15.49
CA LYS A 191 -4.78 11.89 -16.87
C LYS A 191 -3.99 10.99 -17.79
N LYS A 192 -2.66 11.06 -17.74
CA LYS A 192 -1.83 10.24 -18.63
C LYS A 192 -1.91 8.75 -18.27
N ILE A 193 -1.96 8.41 -16.98
CA ILE A 193 -2.17 7.04 -16.52
C ILE A 193 -3.54 6.55 -16.99
N ALA A 194 -4.62 7.30 -16.78
CA ALA A 194 -5.97 6.92 -17.19
C ALA A 194 -6.15 6.76 -18.71
N LEU A 195 -5.33 7.46 -19.50
CA LEU A 195 -5.30 7.34 -20.97
C LEU A 195 -4.23 6.34 -21.46
N HIS A 196 -3.56 5.62 -20.55
CA HIS A 196 -2.48 4.67 -20.83
C HIS A 196 -1.33 5.30 -21.65
N GLU A 197 -1.12 6.61 -21.50
CA GLU A 197 -0.08 7.35 -22.19
C GLU A 197 1.23 7.36 -21.39
N LYS A 198 2.37 7.31 -22.11
CA LYS A 198 3.74 7.51 -21.59
C LYS A 198 4.35 6.42 -20.71
N GLY A 199 3.74 5.23 -20.62
CA GLY A 199 4.36 4.04 -20.03
C GLY A 199 4.77 4.19 -18.57
N TYR A 200 3.93 4.81 -17.73
CA TYR A 200 4.24 5.00 -16.30
C TYR A 200 4.43 3.69 -15.56
N ASN A 201 3.68 2.65 -15.93
CA ASN A 201 3.87 1.30 -15.41
C ASN A 201 5.31 0.79 -15.64
N ALA A 202 5.86 0.99 -16.84
CA ALA A 202 7.26 0.65 -17.14
C ALA A 202 8.26 1.50 -16.33
N LYS A 203 7.97 2.79 -16.10
CA LYS A 203 8.80 3.64 -15.23
C LYS A 203 8.83 3.15 -13.79
N ILE A 204 7.68 2.72 -13.24
CA ILE A 204 7.63 2.16 -11.88
C ILE A 204 8.40 0.84 -11.84
N ILE A 205 8.19 -0.05 -12.81
CA ILE A 205 8.97 -1.29 -12.90
C ILE A 205 10.46 -1.03 -12.94
N LYS A 206 10.90 -0.06 -13.76
CA LYS A 206 12.31 0.32 -13.83
C LYS A 206 12.83 0.81 -12.48
N LYS A 207 12.09 1.68 -11.78
CA LYS A 207 12.47 2.15 -10.43
C LYS A 207 12.60 0.99 -9.44
N LEU A 208 11.65 0.07 -9.44
CA LEU A 208 11.67 -1.09 -8.57
C LEU A 208 12.90 -1.96 -8.86
N ALA A 209 13.12 -2.30 -10.13
CA ALA A 209 14.27 -3.09 -10.58
C ALA A 209 15.62 -2.44 -10.22
N ASP A 210 15.77 -1.16 -10.55
CA ASP A 210 17.00 -0.40 -10.29
C ASP A 210 17.32 -0.37 -8.78
N ASN A 211 16.32 -0.21 -7.91
CA ASN A 211 16.54 -0.11 -6.46
C ASN A 211 16.70 -1.46 -5.74
N LEU A 212 16.38 -2.60 -6.37
CA LEU A 212 16.64 -3.93 -5.79
C LEU A 212 18.05 -4.45 -6.04
N GLY A 213 18.73 -3.92 -7.06
CA GLY A 213 20.04 -4.46 -7.42
C GLY A 213 20.73 -3.70 -8.53
N ASP A 214 20.66 -2.37 -8.55
CA ASP A 214 21.44 -1.49 -9.44
C ASP A 214 21.49 -1.94 -10.92
N GLY A 215 20.36 -2.44 -11.43
CA GLY A 215 20.21 -2.88 -12.82
C GLY A 215 20.49 -4.38 -13.08
N TYR A 216 20.82 -5.19 -12.07
CA TYR A 216 20.92 -6.65 -12.19
C TYR A 216 19.57 -7.36 -12.14
N VAL A 217 18.57 -6.74 -11.50
CA VAL A 217 17.21 -7.27 -11.45
C VAL A 217 16.47 -6.80 -12.70
N HIS A 218 15.86 -7.76 -13.41
CA HIS A 218 15.01 -7.48 -14.55
C HIS A 218 13.62 -8.05 -14.30
N PHE A 219 12.63 -7.15 -14.32
CA PHE A 219 11.24 -7.50 -14.36
C PHE A 219 10.80 -7.63 -15.83
N ASP A 220 10.04 -8.67 -16.11
CA ASP A 220 9.53 -8.98 -17.44
C ASP A 220 8.33 -8.10 -17.82
N THR A 221 7.87 -8.24 -19.06
CA THR A 221 6.69 -7.53 -19.56
C THR A 221 5.43 -7.84 -18.76
N VAL A 222 5.34 -9.04 -18.15
CA VAL A 222 4.22 -9.42 -17.28
C VAL A 222 4.17 -8.54 -16.04
N SER A 223 5.33 -8.23 -15.48
CA SER A 223 5.46 -7.34 -14.33
C SER A 223 4.95 -5.93 -14.64
N GLU A 224 5.22 -5.40 -15.83
CA GLU A 224 4.66 -4.11 -16.28
C GLU A 224 3.13 -4.14 -16.41
N GLN A 225 2.56 -5.26 -16.83
CA GLN A 225 1.11 -5.44 -16.91
C GLN A 225 0.47 -5.58 -15.54
N LEU A 226 1.15 -6.20 -14.56
CA LEU A 226 0.68 -6.27 -13.18
C LEU A 226 0.58 -4.89 -12.53
N ILE A 227 1.59 -4.03 -12.74
CA ILE A 227 1.54 -2.64 -12.27
C ILE A 227 0.40 -1.87 -12.95
N LEU A 228 0.24 -2.02 -14.27
CA LEU A 228 -0.84 -1.37 -15.00
C LEU A 228 -2.22 -1.82 -14.50
N ALA A 229 -2.41 -3.12 -14.27
CA ALA A 229 -3.64 -3.66 -13.69
C ALA A 229 -3.95 -3.05 -12.31
N GLY A 230 -2.92 -2.89 -11.47
CA GLY A 230 -3.05 -2.18 -10.19
C GLY A 230 -3.48 -0.72 -10.34
N MET A 231 -2.88 0.00 -11.30
CA MET A 231 -3.26 1.38 -11.61
C MET A 231 -4.71 1.50 -12.07
N ASP A 232 -5.15 0.60 -12.96
CA ASP A 232 -6.52 0.57 -13.47
C ASP A 232 -7.54 0.27 -12.37
N ILE A 233 -7.23 -0.68 -11.48
CA ILE A 233 -8.06 -0.96 -10.30
C ILE A 233 -8.19 0.27 -9.41
N ALA A 234 -7.07 0.96 -9.14
CA ALA A 234 -7.11 2.17 -8.33
C ALA A 234 -7.97 3.27 -8.96
N LEU A 235 -7.85 3.50 -10.27
CA LEU A 235 -8.70 4.45 -10.99
C LEU A 235 -10.18 4.06 -10.93
N LYS A 236 -10.50 2.76 -11.01
CA LYS A 236 -11.87 2.27 -10.82
C LYS A 236 -12.36 2.54 -9.40
N HIS A 237 -11.59 2.19 -8.37
CA HIS A 237 -11.96 2.44 -6.97
C HIS A 237 -12.21 3.93 -6.69
N ILE A 238 -11.40 4.83 -7.28
CA ILE A 238 -11.60 6.27 -7.15
C ILE A 238 -12.91 6.71 -7.83
N LYS A 239 -13.23 6.15 -9.01
CA LYS A 239 -14.51 6.42 -9.68
C LYS A 239 -15.70 5.92 -8.87
N ASP A 240 -15.61 4.71 -8.33
CA ASP A 240 -16.65 4.12 -7.48
C ASP A 240 -16.83 4.95 -6.20
N PHE A 241 -15.73 5.42 -5.59
CA PHE A 241 -15.77 6.35 -4.46
C PHE A 241 -16.48 7.66 -4.83
N SER A 242 -16.20 8.19 -6.02
CA SER A 242 -16.81 9.43 -6.53
C SER A 242 -18.29 9.27 -6.86
N ASN A 243 -18.77 8.08 -7.20
CA ASN A 243 -20.19 7.84 -7.48
C ASN A 243 -21.05 8.00 -6.22
N ASP A 244 -20.51 7.64 -5.05
CA ASP A 244 -21.13 7.80 -3.73
C ASP A 244 -20.40 8.86 -2.87
N LEU A 245 -19.87 9.91 -3.52
CA LEU A 245 -18.93 10.86 -2.90
C LEU A 245 -19.37 11.34 -1.51
N LYS A 246 -20.59 11.86 -1.37
CA LYS A 246 -21.08 12.41 -0.08
C LYS A 246 -21.06 11.40 1.06
N LYS A 247 -21.40 10.14 0.78
CA LYS A 247 -21.38 9.07 1.79
C LYS A 247 -19.94 8.77 2.18
N ASN A 248 -19.08 8.59 1.18
CA ASN A 248 -17.69 8.21 1.40
C ASN A 248 -16.88 9.34 2.08
N GLU A 249 -17.16 10.61 1.76
CA GLU A 249 -16.63 11.78 2.46
C GLU A 249 -17.03 11.80 3.93
N TYR A 250 -18.30 11.54 4.23
CA TYR A 250 -18.78 11.46 5.61
C TYR A 250 -18.07 10.35 6.38
N GLU A 251 -17.99 9.14 5.80
CA GLU A 251 -17.30 8.00 6.40
C GLU A 251 -15.80 8.26 6.60
N PHE A 252 -15.15 8.96 5.66
CA PHE A 252 -13.76 9.39 5.78
C PHE A 252 -13.57 10.35 6.95
N VAL A 253 -14.39 11.39 7.03
CA VAL A 253 -14.31 12.41 8.10
C VAL A 253 -14.56 11.78 9.47
N GLU A 254 -15.57 10.92 9.60
CA GLU A 254 -15.84 10.21 10.85
C GLU A 254 -14.70 9.26 11.23
N SER A 255 -14.13 8.54 10.26
CA SER A 255 -12.95 7.71 10.48
C SER A 255 -11.76 8.56 10.97
N CYS A 256 -11.55 9.76 10.40
CA CYS A 256 -10.48 10.67 10.82
C CYS A 256 -10.66 11.12 12.28
N LYS A 257 -11.89 11.49 12.67
CA LYS A 257 -12.22 11.86 14.05
C LYS A 257 -11.96 10.72 15.03
N ASN A 258 -12.34 9.49 14.66
CA ASN A 258 -12.09 8.30 15.48
C ASN A 258 -10.59 8.01 15.69
N HIS A 259 -9.73 8.52 14.80
CA HIS A 259 -8.27 8.43 14.90
C HIS A 259 -7.62 9.72 15.43
N GLY A 260 -8.39 10.61 16.03
CA GLY A 260 -7.89 11.81 16.72
C GLY A 260 -7.59 13.00 15.81
N VAL A 261 -8.08 13.01 14.57
CA VAL A 261 -7.95 14.16 13.65
C VAL A 261 -9.20 15.04 13.76
N VAL A 262 -9.01 16.32 14.07
CA VAL A 262 -10.10 17.30 14.07
C VAL A 262 -10.29 17.85 12.65
N LEU A 263 -11.20 17.23 11.90
CA LEU A 263 -11.54 17.64 10.54
C LEU A 263 -12.98 18.20 10.49
N GLN A 264 -13.15 19.40 9.94
CA GLN A 264 -14.47 20.02 9.77
C GLN A 264 -15.21 19.53 8.52
N SER A 265 -14.45 19.20 7.47
CA SER A 265 -14.97 18.76 6.18
C SER A 265 -13.93 17.90 5.46
N PHE A 266 -14.34 17.19 4.42
CA PHE A 266 -13.42 16.48 3.56
C PHE A 266 -12.40 17.44 2.91
N PRO A 267 -11.12 17.04 2.72
CA PRO A 267 -10.10 17.87 2.09
C PRO A 267 -10.48 18.30 0.67
N LYS A 268 -10.62 19.60 0.43
CA LYS A 268 -11.19 20.11 -0.84
C LYS A 268 -10.35 19.74 -2.06
N LYS A 269 -9.01 19.77 -1.95
CA LYS A 269 -8.14 19.36 -3.06
C LYS A 269 -8.16 17.86 -3.30
N LEU A 270 -8.42 17.05 -2.27
CA LEU A 270 -8.63 15.61 -2.44
C LEU A 270 -9.93 15.35 -3.21
N GLU A 271 -11.01 16.04 -2.84
CA GLU A 271 -12.30 16.02 -3.56
C GLU A 271 -12.12 16.37 -5.05
N GLU A 272 -11.37 17.45 -5.32
CA GLU A 272 -11.11 17.89 -6.69
C GLU A 272 -10.32 16.87 -7.51
N LEU A 273 -9.37 16.13 -6.90
CA LEU A 273 -8.62 15.08 -7.61
C LEU A 273 -9.45 13.82 -7.84
N ILE A 274 -10.26 13.42 -6.86
CA ILE A 274 -11.20 12.30 -6.98
C ILE A 274 -12.22 12.60 -8.10
N THR A 275 -12.84 13.77 -8.06
CA THR A 275 -13.79 14.22 -9.08
C THR A 275 -13.13 14.31 -10.45
N TYR A 276 -11.91 14.87 -10.52
CA TYR A 276 -11.14 14.94 -11.75
C TYR A 276 -10.93 13.56 -12.39
N VAL A 277 -10.58 12.54 -11.60
CA VAL A 277 -10.40 11.17 -12.11
C VAL A 277 -11.70 10.63 -12.73
N SER A 278 -12.84 10.91 -12.13
CA SER A 278 -14.17 10.52 -12.64
C SER A 278 -14.55 11.24 -13.93
N GLU A 279 -14.08 12.47 -14.12
CA GLU A 279 -14.35 13.28 -15.32
C GLU A 279 -13.43 12.99 -16.51
N ILE A 280 -12.34 12.22 -16.32
CA ILE A 280 -11.46 11.86 -17.43
C ILE A 280 -12.25 11.02 -18.45
N LYS A 281 -12.66 11.69 -19.52
CA LYS A 281 -13.21 11.10 -20.74
C LYS A 281 -12.07 10.46 -21.53
N GLY A 282 -11.68 9.25 -21.16
CA GLY A 282 -11.18 8.28 -22.13
C GLY A 282 -12.35 7.43 -22.58
N ASP A 283 -12.21 6.71 -23.70
CA ASP A 283 -12.88 5.42 -23.77
C ASP A 283 -12.52 4.74 -22.45
N SER A 284 -13.52 4.48 -21.59
CA SER A 284 -13.32 3.48 -20.53
C SER A 284 -12.56 2.36 -21.23
N PRO A 285 -11.36 1.95 -20.79
CA PRO A 285 -10.69 0.83 -21.43
C PRO A 285 -11.75 -0.24 -21.52
N GLN A 286 -12.18 -0.53 -22.77
CA GLN A 286 -13.44 -1.18 -23.10
C GLN A 286 -13.66 -2.26 -22.09
N GLU A 287 -14.61 -2.12 -21.13
CA GLU A 287 -14.76 -3.01 -19.96
C GLU A 287 -13.53 -3.92 -19.86
N MET A 288 -12.38 -3.40 -19.43
CA MET A 288 -11.19 -4.25 -19.32
C MET A 288 -11.50 -5.20 -18.16
N ASN A 289 -12.44 -6.15 -18.34
CA ASN A 289 -12.24 -7.57 -18.53
C ASN A 289 -10.82 -8.04 -18.30
N ILE A 290 -10.14 -7.51 -17.31
CA ILE A 290 -9.15 -8.26 -16.59
C ILE A 290 -9.87 -9.47 -15.96
N THR A 291 -11.16 -9.35 -15.61
CA THR A 291 -12.00 -10.50 -15.23
C THR A 291 -12.53 -11.37 -16.40
N ARG A 292 -12.89 -10.85 -17.59
CA ARG A 292 -13.38 -11.71 -18.72
C ARG A 292 -12.42 -11.93 -19.91
N ASN A 293 -11.35 -11.16 -20.06
CA ASN A 293 -10.41 -11.16 -21.18
C ASN A 293 -8.95 -11.42 -20.74
N ILE A 294 -8.70 -11.78 -19.48
CA ILE A 294 -7.63 -12.75 -19.25
C ILE A 294 -8.11 -14.02 -19.95
N HIS A 295 -7.83 -14.14 -21.25
CA HIS A 295 -7.65 -15.44 -21.85
C HIS A 295 -6.57 -16.09 -21.00
N ILE A 296 -6.99 -16.91 -20.03
CA ILE A 296 -6.05 -17.66 -19.20
C ILE A 296 -5.52 -18.76 -20.11
N ALA A 297 -4.68 -18.37 -21.06
CA ALA A 297 -4.09 -19.20 -22.10
C ALA A 297 -2.61 -19.42 -21.78
N THR A 298 -2.00 -18.51 -21.02
CA THR A 298 -0.58 -18.53 -20.67
C THR A 298 -0.35 -18.63 -19.14
N PRO A 299 0.81 -19.14 -18.71
CA PRO A 299 1.31 -19.05 -17.32
C PRO A 299 1.21 -17.63 -16.74
N ASP A 300 1.55 -16.63 -17.54
CA ASP A 300 1.63 -15.23 -17.14
C ASP A 300 0.24 -14.65 -16.81
N SER A 301 -0.75 -14.95 -17.65
CA SER A 301 -2.15 -14.61 -17.42
C SER A 301 -2.70 -15.17 -16.11
N LEU A 302 -2.20 -16.33 -15.67
CA LEU A 302 -2.60 -16.97 -14.43
C LEU A 302 -1.93 -16.35 -13.20
N GLN A 303 -0.67 -15.92 -13.32
CA GLN A 303 -0.01 -15.13 -12.28
C GLN A 303 -0.75 -13.80 -12.07
N ILE A 304 -1.13 -13.12 -13.14
CA ILE A 304 -1.94 -11.90 -13.08
C ILE A 304 -3.24 -12.14 -12.32
N ALA A 305 -4.00 -13.17 -12.71
CA ALA A 305 -5.27 -13.48 -12.10
C ALA A 305 -5.16 -13.78 -10.58
N VAL A 306 -4.10 -14.47 -10.15
CA VAL A 306 -3.88 -14.76 -8.73
C VAL A 306 -3.48 -13.51 -7.94
N GLN A 307 -2.64 -12.66 -8.53
CA GLN A 307 -2.26 -11.39 -7.90
C GLN A 307 -3.49 -10.49 -7.68
N LEU A 308 -4.44 -10.51 -8.62
CA LEU A 308 -5.71 -9.80 -8.49
C LEU A 308 -6.60 -10.38 -7.39
N LEU A 309 -6.72 -11.71 -7.31
CA LEU A 309 -7.45 -12.37 -6.23
C LEU A 309 -6.85 -12.03 -4.85
N ARG A 310 -5.52 -12.08 -4.72
CA ARG A 310 -4.81 -11.67 -3.49
C ARG A 310 -5.08 -10.21 -3.15
N PHE A 311 -5.04 -9.32 -4.14
CA PHE A 311 -5.36 -7.91 -3.97
C PHE A 311 -6.80 -7.69 -3.50
N GLN A 312 -7.75 -8.49 -3.98
CA GLN A 312 -9.15 -8.49 -3.53
C GLN A 312 -9.36 -9.14 -2.15
N GLY A 313 -8.29 -9.57 -1.47
CA GLY A 313 -8.37 -10.24 -0.16
C GLY A 313 -8.86 -11.68 -0.22
N ILE A 314 -8.91 -12.29 -1.41
CA ILE A 314 -9.30 -13.69 -1.58
C ILE A 314 -8.11 -14.58 -1.21
N GLU A 315 -8.29 -15.40 -0.18
CA GLU A 315 -7.27 -16.33 0.28
C GLU A 315 -6.99 -17.39 -0.79
N ILE A 316 -5.72 -17.50 -1.19
CA ILE A 316 -5.28 -18.49 -2.16
C ILE A 316 -4.81 -19.73 -1.40
N PRO A 317 -5.45 -20.90 -1.59
CA PRO A 317 -5.03 -22.12 -0.91
C PRO A 317 -3.54 -22.41 -1.14
N PRO A 318 -2.80 -22.92 -0.13
CA PRO A 318 -1.37 -23.22 -0.26
C PRO A 318 -1.05 -24.13 -1.45
N SER A 319 -1.94 -25.08 -1.76
CA SER A 319 -1.83 -25.96 -2.93
C SER A 319 -1.89 -25.20 -4.26
N LEU A 320 -2.70 -24.13 -4.34
CA LEU A 320 -2.73 -23.24 -5.50
C LEU A 320 -1.47 -22.40 -5.59
N SER A 321 -0.99 -21.85 -4.45
CA SER A 321 0.24 -21.07 -4.42
C SER A 321 1.44 -21.88 -4.91
N LEU A 322 1.58 -23.13 -4.44
CA LEU A 322 2.62 -24.05 -4.91
C LEU A 322 2.50 -24.37 -6.40
N LEU A 323 1.28 -24.53 -6.90
CA LEU A 323 1.04 -24.81 -8.31
C LEU A 323 1.43 -23.62 -9.20
N ILE A 324 1.13 -22.39 -8.78
CA ILE A 324 1.52 -21.16 -9.49
C ILE A 324 3.03 -20.99 -9.53
N ASP A 325 3.70 -21.28 -8.41
CA ASP A 325 5.15 -21.23 -8.30
C ASP A 325 5.83 -22.28 -9.18
N LYS A 326 5.20 -23.46 -9.32
CA LYS A 326 5.63 -24.50 -10.26
C LYS A 326 5.41 -24.06 -11.71
N ILE A 327 4.30 -23.37 -12.01
CA ILE A 327 3.97 -22.85 -13.35
C ILE A 327 4.96 -21.76 -13.79
N SER A 328 5.34 -20.85 -12.89
CA SER A 328 6.29 -19.77 -13.17
C SER A 328 7.71 -20.28 -13.45
N LYS A 329 8.09 -21.41 -12.84
CA LYS A 329 9.43 -22.01 -12.95
C LYS A 329 9.55 -23.08 -14.05
N THR A 330 8.44 -23.55 -14.61
CA THR A 330 8.44 -24.67 -15.58
C THR A 330 8.09 -24.17 -16.98
N PRO A 331 9.04 -24.20 -17.95
CA PRO A 331 8.75 -23.86 -19.34
C PRO A 331 7.61 -24.69 -19.91
N LYS A 332 6.73 -24.08 -20.72
CA LYS A 332 5.54 -24.75 -21.29
C LYS A 332 5.87 -26.03 -22.09
N THR A 333 7.06 -26.07 -22.68
CA THR A 333 7.60 -27.23 -23.41
C THR A 333 7.91 -28.43 -22.51
N MET A 334 8.00 -28.23 -21.20
CA MET A 334 8.28 -29.26 -20.20
C MET A 334 7.02 -29.74 -19.46
N TRP A 335 5.84 -29.28 -19.89
CA TRP A 335 4.59 -29.65 -19.23
C TRP A 335 4.15 -31.03 -19.69
N ASN A 336 4.03 -31.96 -18.74
CA ASN A 336 3.36 -33.23 -19.00
C ASN A 336 1.83 -33.05 -18.93
N GLU A 337 1.07 -34.04 -19.41
CA GLU A 337 -0.40 -33.98 -19.45
C GLU A 337 -1.00 -33.72 -18.07
N GLN A 338 -0.44 -34.32 -17.03
CA GLN A 338 -0.90 -34.14 -15.65
C GLN A 338 -0.75 -32.69 -15.17
N PHE A 339 0.39 -32.07 -15.44
CA PHE A 339 0.63 -30.67 -15.09
C PHE A 339 -0.24 -29.71 -15.92
N ALA A 340 -0.47 -30.03 -17.18
CA ALA A 340 -1.41 -29.27 -18.02
C ALA A 340 -2.86 -29.34 -17.51
N GLN A 341 -3.28 -30.50 -16.98
CA GLN A 341 -4.59 -30.67 -16.34
C GLN A 341 -4.70 -29.89 -15.03
N GLU A 342 -3.65 -29.92 -14.18
CA GLU A 342 -3.58 -29.11 -12.95
C GLU A 342 -3.71 -27.60 -13.26
N VAL A 343 -2.98 -27.12 -14.28
CA VAL A 343 -3.09 -25.74 -14.76
C VAL A 343 -4.51 -25.45 -15.26
N SER A 344 -5.13 -26.35 -16.03
CA SER A 344 -6.49 -26.14 -16.55
C SER A 344 -7.53 -26.05 -15.43
N ALA A 345 -7.43 -26.91 -14.41
CA ALA A 345 -8.32 -26.86 -13.25
C ALA A 345 -8.16 -25.55 -12.46
N LEU A 346 -6.92 -25.09 -12.30
CA LEU A 346 -6.59 -23.80 -11.69
C LEU A 346 -7.21 -22.63 -12.46
N LYS A 347 -7.12 -22.64 -13.80
CA LYS A 347 -7.78 -21.64 -14.66
C LYS A 347 -9.28 -21.60 -14.44
N THR A 348 -9.95 -22.75 -14.44
CA THR A 348 -11.40 -22.83 -14.21
C THR A 348 -11.78 -22.24 -12.85
N ARG A 349 -11.04 -22.59 -11.80
CA ARG A 349 -11.30 -22.09 -10.44
C ARG A 349 -11.07 -20.59 -10.32
N VAL A 350 -9.98 -20.08 -10.87
CA VAL A 350 -9.67 -18.63 -10.87
C VAL A 350 -10.73 -17.85 -11.65
N ILE A 351 -11.21 -18.36 -12.79
CA ILE A 351 -12.33 -17.75 -13.53
C ILE A 351 -13.58 -17.74 -12.66
N GLN A 352 -13.91 -18.86 -12.01
CA GLN A 352 -15.07 -18.93 -11.11
C GLN A 352 -14.98 -17.92 -9.98
N ASP A 353 -13.85 -17.88 -9.27
CA ASP A 353 -13.63 -16.99 -8.13
C ASP A 353 -13.67 -15.50 -8.56
N LEU A 354 -13.10 -15.16 -9.72
CA LEU A 354 -13.19 -13.82 -10.31
C LEU A 354 -14.59 -13.47 -10.86
N SER A 355 -15.41 -14.48 -11.17
CA SER A 355 -16.79 -14.30 -11.69
C SER A 355 -17.83 -14.10 -10.58
N ILE A 356 -17.45 -14.29 -9.30
CA ILE A 356 -18.36 -14.13 -8.15
C ILE A 356 -18.74 -12.65 -7.91
N GLU A 357 -18.13 -11.67 -8.61
CA GLU A 357 -18.49 -10.25 -8.58
C GLU A 357 -19.91 -9.89 -9.13
N LYS A 358 -20.84 -10.84 -9.29
CA LYS A 358 -22.22 -10.54 -9.73
C LYS A 358 -23.35 -11.05 -8.84
N THR A 359 -23.10 -11.49 -7.61
CA THR A 359 -24.21 -11.94 -6.76
C THR A 359 -23.96 -11.81 -5.27
N VAL A 360 -23.84 -10.57 -4.78
CA VAL A 360 -24.34 -10.16 -3.45
C VAL A 360 -24.93 -8.77 -3.55
#